data_AF-A0A2N2E817-F1
#
_entry.id   AF-A0A2N2E817-F1
#
_cell.length_a   1.000
_cell.length_b   1.000
_cell.length_c   1.000
_cell.angle_alpha   90.00
_cell.angle_beta   90.00
_cell.angle_gamma   90.00
#
_symmetry.space_group_name_H-M   'P 1'
#
loop_
_entity.id
_entity.type
_entity.pdbx_description
1 polymer ?
#
loop_
_entity_poly.entity_id
_entity_poly.type
_entity_poly.pdbx_seq_one_letter_code
_entity_poly.pdbx_strand_id
1 'polypeptide(L)'
;MFITDHIRYWQASGESIKTSMRTKARLGQIVEEGRYKGGTAPYAYDLVRRGRFNKKNKELYELEVNDFEATIVQIIFHKYVNEGLGIQRVATYLNESGIKTRSGQNWHSASIRGVLKNTTYTGILRSGESRSGFLPELKIIEQETFDLAQNICLQRSNNYQQKRTVPLNTRGQSLLEGNAYCGHCGSKLTLTTSGSGYVNKNGGVTGKKRIRYVCYNKTRKRCDCDGQTGYTMSILDKTVEDVIYQVFDRLKGIPENEIVGKKYQETVKAAQINLTKQRWILPRQPRS
;
A
#
# COMPACT_ATOMS: atom_id res chain seq x y z
N MET A 1 -53.99 -6.11 7.30
CA MET A 1 -53.16 -5.69 6.14
C MET A 1 -51.66 -5.64 6.48
N PHE A 2 -51.24 -5.23 7.68
CA PHE A 2 -49.81 -5.09 8.02
C PHE A 2 -49.01 -6.40 8.21
N ILE A 3 -49.62 -7.48 8.71
CA ILE A 3 -48.91 -8.74 9.00
C ILE A 3 -48.50 -9.48 7.71
N THR A 4 -49.35 -9.45 6.69
CA THR A 4 -49.08 -10.07 5.39
C THR A 4 -47.95 -9.39 4.62
N ASP A 5 -47.82 -8.07 4.75
CA ASP A 5 -46.75 -7.30 4.11
C ASP A 5 -45.39 -7.57 4.76
N HIS A 6 -45.38 -7.71 6.09
CA HIS A 6 -44.16 -8.08 6.82
C HIS A 6 -43.68 -9.49 6.43
N ILE A 7 -44.57 -10.50 6.37
CA ILE A 7 -44.20 -11.86 5.96
C ILE A 7 -43.65 -11.88 4.52
N ARG A 8 -44.29 -11.17 3.59
CA ARG A 8 -43.80 -11.05 2.20
C ARG A 8 -42.44 -10.37 2.13
N TYR A 9 -42.21 -9.32 2.92
CA TYR A 9 -40.91 -8.66 3.03
C TYR A 9 -39.82 -9.61 3.53
N TRP A 10 -40.12 -10.42 4.55
CA TRP A 10 -39.16 -11.41 5.07
C TRP A 10 -38.89 -12.56 4.08
N GLN A 11 -39.92 -13.03 3.37
CA GLN A 11 -39.74 -14.02 2.30
C GLN A 11 -38.90 -13.46 1.16
N ALA A 12 -39.20 -12.26 0.66
CA ALA A 12 -38.42 -11.60 -0.38
C ALA A 12 -36.97 -11.32 0.06
N SER A 13 -36.78 -10.87 1.30
CA SER A 13 -35.46 -10.68 1.91
C SER A 13 -34.69 -12.01 2.00
N GLY A 14 -35.34 -13.09 2.43
CA GLY A 14 -34.73 -14.42 2.50
C GLY A 14 -34.36 -14.98 1.13
N GLU A 15 -35.22 -14.82 0.12
CA GLU A 15 -34.95 -15.22 -1.27
C GLU A 15 -33.82 -14.42 -1.91
N SER A 16 -33.74 -13.11 -1.62
CA SER A 16 -32.65 -12.25 -2.05
C SER A 16 -31.30 -12.69 -1.47
N ILE A 17 -31.26 -13.00 -0.16
CA ILE A 17 -30.05 -13.53 0.50
C ILE A 17 -29.62 -14.86 -0.14
N LYS A 18 -30.56 -15.81 -0.32
CA LYS A 18 -30.26 -17.11 -0.95
C LYS A 18 -29.76 -16.94 -2.39
N THR A 19 -30.32 -16.01 -3.14
CA THR A 19 -29.90 -15.72 -4.52
C THR A 19 -28.51 -15.08 -4.56
N SER A 20 -28.20 -14.17 -3.64
CA SER A 20 -26.87 -13.62 -3.45
C SER A 20 -25.84 -14.70 -3.12
N MET A 21 -26.17 -15.61 -2.19
CA MET A 21 -25.30 -16.73 -1.82
C MET A 21 -25.00 -17.66 -3.00
N ARG A 22 -26.04 -18.07 -3.75
CA ARG A 22 -25.88 -18.91 -4.96
C ARG A 22 -25.01 -18.22 -6.02
N THR A 23 -25.21 -16.92 -6.21
CA THR A 23 -24.42 -16.14 -7.18
C THR A 23 -22.97 -16.05 -6.75
N LYS A 24 -22.69 -15.76 -5.47
CA LYS A 24 -21.32 -15.73 -4.92
C LYS A 24 -20.62 -17.07 -5.06
N ALA A 25 -21.27 -18.17 -4.70
CA ALA A 25 -20.73 -19.53 -4.84
C ALA A 25 -20.38 -19.85 -6.29
N ARG A 26 -21.28 -19.52 -7.23
CA ARG A 26 -21.03 -19.73 -8.66
C ARG A 26 -19.85 -18.89 -9.18
N LEU A 27 -19.76 -17.62 -8.80
CA LEU A 27 -18.63 -16.77 -9.19
C LEU A 27 -17.31 -17.24 -8.56
N GLY A 28 -17.36 -17.83 -7.36
CA GLY A 28 -16.23 -18.47 -6.70
C GLY A 28 -15.69 -19.67 -7.49
N GLN A 29 -16.57 -20.60 -7.86
CA GLN A 29 -16.22 -21.77 -8.67
C GLN A 29 -15.56 -21.39 -10.00
N ILE A 30 -16.10 -20.39 -10.70
CA ILE A 30 -15.52 -19.89 -11.96
C ILE A 30 -14.08 -19.39 -11.74
N VAL A 31 -13.83 -18.67 -10.64
CA VAL A 31 -12.48 -18.18 -10.29
C VAL A 31 -11.56 -19.32 -9.89
N GLU A 32 -12.03 -20.30 -9.12
CA GLU A 32 -11.25 -21.48 -8.73
C GLU A 32 -10.80 -22.31 -9.95
N GLU A 33 -11.64 -22.37 -10.99
CA GLU A 33 -11.29 -22.94 -12.31
C GLU A 33 -10.29 -22.08 -13.11
N GLY A 34 -9.80 -20.96 -12.56
CA GLY A 34 -8.87 -20.04 -13.23
C GLY A 34 -9.53 -19.15 -14.29
N ARG A 35 -10.85 -18.96 -14.24
CA ARG A 35 -11.61 -18.28 -15.30
C ARG A 35 -12.08 -16.91 -14.85
N TYR A 36 -12.16 -15.98 -15.80
CA TYR A 36 -12.68 -14.66 -15.52
C TYR A 36 -14.20 -14.71 -15.24
N LYS A 37 -14.60 -14.18 -14.08
CA LYS A 37 -15.98 -14.24 -13.59
C LYS A 37 -16.96 -13.28 -14.28
N GLY A 38 -16.45 -12.41 -15.15
CA GLY A 38 -17.23 -11.37 -15.83
C GLY A 38 -17.29 -10.05 -15.08
N GLY A 39 -17.88 -9.05 -15.74
CA GLY A 39 -17.90 -7.64 -15.30
C GLY A 39 -16.84 -6.81 -16.02
N THR A 40 -16.59 -5.60 -15.50
CA THR A 40 -15.58 -4.68 -16.05
C THR A 40 -14.17 -5.20 -15.83
N ALA A 41 -13.37 -5.29 -16.89
CA ALA A 41 -11.97 -5.71 -16.77
C ALA A 41 -11.19 -4.76 -15.85
N PRO A 42 -10.34 -5.30 -14.96
CA PRO A 42 -9.40 -4.48 -14.20
C PRO A 42 -8.51 -3.63 -15.12
N TYR A 43 -7.97 -2.53 -14.60
CA TYR A 43 -6.98 -1.73 -15.32
C TYR A 43 -5.78 -2.60 -15.72
N ALA A 44 -5.19 -2.38 -16.90
CA ALA A 44 -4.16 -3.23 -17.52
C ALA A 44 -4.61 -4.56 -18.15
N TYR A 45 -5.91 -4.79 -18.24
CA TYR A 45 -6.45 -5.95 -18.96
C TYR A 45 -7.58 -5.55 -19.90
N ASP A 46 -7.58 -6.15 -21.08
CA ASP A 46 -8.64 -6.07 -22.08
C ASP A 46 -9.52 -7.33 -22.04
N LEU A 47 -10.78 -7.17 -22.47
CA LEU A 47 -11.74 -8.26 -22.56
C LEU A 47 -11.72 -8.84 -23.97
N VAL A 48 -11.17 -10.05 -24.10
CA VAL A 48 -11.10 -10.76 -25.38
C VAL A 48 -12.03 -11.97 -25.40
N ARG A 49 -12.46 -12.33 -26.59
CA ARG A 49 -13.36 -13.47 -26.84
C ARG A 49 -12.54 -14.58 -27.51
N ARG A 50 -12.41 -15.72 -26.83
CA ARG A 50 -11.58 -16.86 -27.28
C ARG A 50 -12.41 -18.12 -27.53
N GLY A 51 -13.64 -17.97 -28.03
CA GLY A 51 -14.47 -19.10 -28.47
C GLY A 51 -15.01 -19.99 -27.34
N ARG A 52 -14.98 -19.53 -26.09
CA ARG A 52 -15.59 -20.26 -24.96
C ARG A 52 -17.04 -19.85 -24.81
N PHE A 53 -17.95 -20.81 -24.76
CA PHE A 53 -19.39 -20.55 -24.62
C PHE A 53 -19.94 -21.06 -23.29
N ASN A 54 -20.93 -20.37 -22.75
CA ASN A 54 -21.70 -20.86 -21.60
C ASN A 54 -22.81 -21.82 -22.05
N LYS A 55 -23.51 -22.43 -21.07
CA LYS A 55 -24.68 -23.31 -21.32
C LYS A 55 -25.84 -22.65 -22.09
N LYS A 56 -25.85 -21.31 -22.19
CA LYS A 56 -26.84 -20.51 -22.94
C LYS A 56 -26.28 -20.02 -24.29
N ASN A 57 -25.21 -20.66 -24.78
CA ASN A 57 -24.52 -20.34 -26.02
C ASN A 57 -24.04 -18.88 -26.15
N LYS A 58 -23.78 -18.21 -25.02
CA LYS A 58 -23.14 -16.89 -25.02
C LYS A 58 -21.65 -17.04 -24.84
N GLU A 59 -20.90 -16.37 -25.71
CA GLU A 59 -19.45 -16.32 -25.64
C GLU A 59 -19.00 -15.60 -24.36
N LEU A 60 -17.98 -16.17 -23.72
CA LEU A 60 -17.41 -15.71 -22.47
C LEU A 60 -16.13 -14.91 -22.75
N TYR A 61 -15.96 -13.86 -21.96
CA TYR A 61 -14.76 -13.03 -22.03
C TYR A 61 -13.63 -13.63 -21.19
N GLU A 62 -12.42 -13.50 -21.71
CA GLU A 62 -11.16 -13.77 -21.02
C GLU A 62 -10.37 -12.46 -20.87
N LEU A 63 -9.44 -12.43 -19.93
CA LEU A 63 -8.56 -11.28 -19.71
C LEU A 63 -7.29 -11.47 -20.54
N GLU A 64 -6.89 -10.41 -21.23
CA GLU A 64 -5.60 -10.31 -21.90
C GLU A 64 -4.87 -9.08 -21.39
N VAL A 65 -3.55 -9.19 -21.17
CA VAL A 65 -2.75 -8.07 -20.67
C VAL A 65 -2.65 -7.00 -21.75
N ASN A 66 -2.92 -5.75 -21.36
CA ASN A 66 -2.65 -4.58 -22.19
C ASN A 66 -1.29 -4.00 -21.79
N ASP A 67 -0.28 -4.13 -22.63
CA ASP A 67 1.11 -3.76 -22.31
C ASP A 67 1.27 -2.29 -21.90
N PHE A 68 0.52 -1.39 -22.52
CA PHE A 68 0.58 0.04 -22.21
C PHE A 68 0.01 0.34 -20.83
N GLU A 69 -1.21 -0.13 -20.56
CA GLU A 69 -1.84 0.04 -19.24
C GLU A 69 -1.06 -0.74 -18.15
N ALA A 70 -0.44 -1.88 -18.50
CA ALA A 70 0.40 -2.68 -17.60
C ALA A 70 1.65 -1.91 -17.16
N THR A 71 2.28 -1.17 -18.08
CA THR A 71 3.40 -0.27 -17.76
C THR A 71 2.98 0.79 -16.73
N ILE A 72 1.77 1.34 -16.85
CA ILE A 72 1.24 2.31 -15.88
C ILE A 72 1.02 1.65 -14.51
N VAL A 73 0.53 0.40 -14.46
CA VAL A 73 0.44 -0.36 -13.20
C VAL A 73 1.81 -0.55 -12.57
N GLN A 74 2.83 -0.93 -13.35
CA GLN A 74 4.21 -1.04 -12.87
C GLN A 74 4.73 0.29 -12.29
N ILE A 75 4.48 1.42 -12.97
CA ILE A 75 4.82 2.76 -12.48
C ILE A 75 4.12 3.04 -11.14
N ILE A 76 2.83 2.70 -11.02
CA ILE A 76 2.07 2.88 -9.76
C ILE A 76 2.73 2.11 -8.62
N PHE A 77 3.08 0.84 -8.83
CA PHE A 77 3.75 0.02 -7.82
C PHE A 77 5.15 0.56 -7.49
N HIS A 78 5.95 0.93 -8.49
CA HIS A 78 7.28 1.52 -8.28
C HIS A 78 7.22 2.80 -7.44
N LYS A 79 6.36 3.75 -7.84
CA LYS A 79 6.17 5.02 -7.12
C LYS A 79 5.66 4.81 -5.70
N TYR A 80 4.85 3.79 -5.47
CA TYR A 80 4.29 3.51 -4.15
C TYR A 80 5.26 2.78 -3.22
N VAL A 81 5.94 1.74 -3.72
CA VAL A 81 6.82 0.85 -2.95
C VAL A 81 8.23 1.41 -2.85
N ASN A 82 8.85 1.72 -3.98
CA ASN A 82 10.26 2.14 -4.03
C ASN A 82 10.44 3.61 -3.65
N GLU A 83 9.60 4.51 -4.17
CA GLU A 83 9.66 5.95 -3.86
C GLU A 83 8.86 6.33 -2.61
N GLY A 84 8.07 5.39 -2.06
CA GLY A 84 7.30 5.59 -0.84
C GLY A 84 6.18 6.63 -0.97
N LEU A 85 5.71 6.96 -2.17
CA LEU A 85 4.67 7.96 -2.36
C LEU A 85 3.33 7.51 -1.74
N GLY A 86 2.52 8.47 -1.29
CA GLY A 86 1.14 8.22 -0.87
C GLY A 86 0.20 8.05 -2.07
N ILE A 87 -0.91 7.32 -1.91
CA ILE A 87 -1.87 7.05 -3.01
C ILE A 87 -2.38 8.31 -3.71
N GLN A 88 -2.60 9.40 -2.97
CA GLN A 88 -3.03 10.68 -3.55
C GLN A 88 -1.91 11.32 -4.39
N ARG A 89 -0.65 11.19 -3.96
CA ARG A 89 0.49 11.71 -4.70
C ARG A 89 0.74 10.93 -5.98
N VAL A 90 0.57 9.60 -5.93
CA VAL A 90 0.65 8.77 -7.15
C VAL A 90 -0.43 9.20 -8.14
N ALA A 91 -1.68 9.40 -7.69
CA ALA A 91 -2.76 9.90 -8.55
C ALA A 91 -2.43 11.28 -9.16
N THR A 92 -1.96 12.22 -8.34
CA THR A 92 -1.53 13.55 -8.80
C THR A 92 -0.40 13.46 -9.81
N TYR A 93 0.63 12.64 -9.55
CA TYR A 93 1.75 12.44 -10.47
C TYR A 93 1.28 11.95 -11.85
N LEU A 94 0.38 10.96 -11.91
CA LEU A 94 -0.15 10.47 -13.18
C LEU A 94 -0.92 11.55 -13.92
N ASN A 95 -1.75 12.31 -13.21
CA ASN A 95 -2.55 13.39 -13.80
C ASN A 95 -1.68 14.54 -14.34
N GLU A 96 -0.65 14.94 -13.59
CA GLU A 96 0.34 15.96 -13.99
C GLU A 96 1.18 15.48 -15.17
N SER A 97 1.45 14.18 -15.26
CA SER A 97 2.12 13.55 -16.42
C SER A 97 1.20 13.35 -17.63
N GLY A 98 -0.05 13.83 -17.58
CA GLY A 98 -1.03 13.67 -18.67
C GLY A 98 -1.64 12.27 -18.80
N ILE A 99 -1.28 11.33 -17.93
CA ILE A 99 -1.76 9.94 -17.98
C ILE A 99 -3.19 9.89 -17.43
N LYS A 100 -4.12 9.38 -18.24
CA LYS A 100 -5.55 9.24 -17.87
C LYS A 100 -5.93 7.79 -17.61
N THR A 101 -7.05 7.60 -16.94
CA THR A 101 -7.71 6.31 -16.81
C THR A 101 -8.31 5.86 -18.15
N ARG A 102 -8.73 4.59 -18.25
CA ARG A 102 -9.35 4.02 -19.46
C ARG A 102 -10.56 4.81 -19.97
N SER A 103 -11.32 5.42 -19.07
CA SER A 103 -12.48 6.28 -19.40
C SER A 103 -12.09 7.73 -19.72
N GLY A 104 -10.80 8.03 -19.90
CA GLY A 104 -10.28 9.38 -20.14
C GLY A 104 -10.32 10.31 -18.92
N GLN A 105 -10.68 9.80 -17.75
CA GLN A 105 -10.82 10.59 -16.52
C GLN A 105 -9.50 10.69 -15.75
N ASN A 106 -9.42 11.68 -14.85
CA ASN A 106 -8.29 11.82 -13.94
C ASN A 106 -8.21 10.63 -12.95
N TRP A 107 -6.99 10.30 -12.55
CA TRP A 107 -6.73 9.37 -11.47
C TRP A 107 -7.13 9.96 -10.12
N HIS A 108 -7.81 9.15 -9.31
CA HIS A 108 -8.16 9.46 -7.94
C HIS A 108 -7.52 8.46 -6.98
N SER A 109 -7.34 8.86 -5.71
CA SER A 109 -6.73 8.00 -4.68
C SER A 109 -7.47 6.68 -4.47
N ALA A 110 -8.80 6.66 -4.64
CA ALA A 110 -9.60 5.43 -4.58
C ALA A 110 -9.23 4.45 -5.69
N SER A 111 -9.03 4.93 -6.92
CA SER A 111 -8.62 4.10 -8.07
C SER A 111 -7.23 3.52 -7.86
N ILE A 112 -6.26 4.33 -7.41
CA ILE A 112 -4.92 3.86 -7.07
C ILE A 112 -4.95 2.81 -5.96
N ARG A 113 -5.76 3.02 -4.93
CA ARG A 113 -5.96 2.03 -3.86
C ARG A 113 -6.53 0.72 -4.41
N GLY A 114 -7.46 0.80 -5.37
CA GLY A 114 -8.00 -0.36 -6.08
C GLY A 114 -6.91 -1.14 -6.82
N VAL A 115 -6.06 -0.44 -7.57
CA VAL A 115 -4.92 -1.03 -8.29
C VAL A 115 -3.98 -1.75 -7.32
N LEU A 116 -3.53 -1.07 -6.27
CA LEU A 116 -2.56 -1.62 -5.32
C LEU A 116 -3.08 -2.85 -4.56
N LYS A 117 -4.40 -3.05 -4.45
CA LYS A 117 -5.01 -4.19 -3.73
C LYS A 117 -5.42 -5.35 -4.63
N ASN A 118 -5.32 -5.19 -5.94
CA ASN A 118 -5.85 -6.18 -6.86
C ASN A 118 -4.84 -7.32 -7.09
N THR A 119 -5.15 -8.52 -6.62
CA THR A 119 -4.31 -9.71 -6.76
C THR A 119 -4.21 -10.22 -8.18
N THR A 120 -5.09 -9.77 -9.09
CA THR A 120 -5.00 -10.18 -10.51
C THR A 120 -3.64 -9.80 -11.11
N TYR A 121 -3.02 -8.72 -10.65
CA TYR A 121 -1.68 -8.30 -11.08
C TYR A 121 -0.56 -9.29 -10.73
N THR A 122 -0.78 -10.19 -9.77
CA THR A 122 0.18 -11.27 -9.45
C THR A 122 -0.21 -12.59 -10.12
N GLY A 123 -1.16 -12.58 -11.06
CA GLY A 123 -1.65 -13.78 -11.74
C GLY A 123 -2.71 -14.56 -10.95
N ILE A 124 -3.34 -13.95 -9.93
CA ILE A 124 -4.34 -14.62 -9.08
C ILE A 124 -5.69 -13.90 -9.16
N LEU A 125 -6.69 -14.56 -9.76
CA LEU A 125 -8.07 -14.08 -9.79
C LEU A 125 -8.73 -14.24 -8.42
N ARG A 126 -9.65 -13.33 -8.09
CA ARG A 126 -10.36 -13.32 -6.80
C ARG A 126 -11.86 -13.06 -6.93
N SER A 127 -12.66 -13.84 -6.19
CA SER A 127 -14.08 -13.56 -5.96
C SER A 127 -14.47 -13.83 -4.52
N GLY A 128 -14.62 -12.77 -3.72
CA GLY A 128 -14.81 -12.92 -2.28
C GLY A 128 -13.58 -13.57 -1.66
N GLU A 129 -13.77 -14.74 -1.08
CA GLU A 129 -12.73 -15.57 -0.46
C GLU A 129 -12.08 -16.56 -1.44
N SER A 130 -12.78 -16.92 -2.52
CA SER A 130 -12.28 -17.81 -3.57
C SER A 130 -11.15 -17.16 -4.36
N ARG A 131 -10.13 -17.96 -4.67
CA ARG A 131 -8.95 -17.58 -5.44
C ARG A 131 -8.67 -18.63 -6.52
N SER A 132 -8.12 -18.21 -7.65
CA SER A 132 -7.61 -19.14 -8.67
C SER A 132 -6.26 -19.73 -8.28
N GLY A 133 -5.81 -20.74 -9.02
CA GLY A 133 -4.39 -21.05 -9.14
C GLY A 133 -3.60 -19.89 -9.77
N PHE A 134 -2.27 -20.02 -9.79
CA PHE A 134 -1.39 -19.05 -10.44
C PHE A 134 -1.50 -19.12 -11.96
N LEU A 135 -1.76 -17.97 -12.59
CA LEU A 135 -1.90 -17.79 -14.04
C LEU A 135 -0.77 -16.89 -14.54
N PRO A 136 0.33 -17.45 -15.08
CA PRO A 136 1.48 -16.68 -15.54
C PRO A 136 1.13 -15.61 -16.57
N GLU A 137 0.18 -15.89 -17.46
CA GLU A 137 -0.26 -15.01 -18.54
C GLU A 137 -0.94 -13.72 -18.06
N LEU A 138 -1.42 -13.68 -16.82
CA LEU A 138 -2.03 -12.49 -16.24
C LEU A 138 -1.08 -11.71 -15.32
N LYS A 139 0.12 -12.21 -15.07
CA LYS A 139 1.06 -11.59 -14.13
C LYS A 139 1.67 -10.31 -14.72
N ILE A 140 1.57 -9.22 -13.97
CA ILE A 140 2.17 -7.91 -14.29
C ILE A 140 3.20 -7.50 -13.23
N ILE A 141 2.97 -7.89 -11.97
CA ILE A 141 3.78 -7.51 -10.81
C ILE A 141 4.25 -8.77 -10.07
N GLU A 142 5.49 -8.74 -9.60
CA GLU A 142 6.05 -9.79 -8.76
C GLU A 142 5.31 -9.90 -7.41
N GLN A 143 5.17 -11.13 -6.91
CA GLN A 143 4.48 -11.39 -5.65
C GLN A 143 5.12 -10.62 -4.49
N GLU A 144 6.46 -10.56 -4.45
CA GLU A 144 7.22 -9.83 -3.44
C GLU A 144 6.88 -8.32 -3.43
N THR A 145 6.86 -7.69 -4.60
CA THR A 145 6.49 -6.26 -4.74
C THR A 145 5.05 -6.01 -4.31
N PHE A 146 4.14 -6.93 -4.63
CA PHE A 146 2.74 -6.84 -4.21
C PHE A 146 2.59 -6.96 -2.70
N ASP A 147 3.32 -7.88 -2.07
CA ASP A 147 3.31 -8.10 -0.62
C ASP A 147 3.90 -6.91 0.13
N LEU A 148 4.97 -6.31 -0.38
CA LEU A 148 5.51 -5.05 0.12
C LEU A 148 4.46 -3.94 0.05
N ALA A 149 3.75 -3.81 -1.07
CA ALA A 149 2.67 -2.83 -1.21
C ALA A 149 1.53 -3.08 -0.20
N GLN A 150 1.15 -4.34 0.06
CA GLN A 150 0.14 -4.67 1.08
C GLN A 150 0.62 -4.30 2.48
N ASN A 151 1.87 -4.60 2.81
CA ASN A 151 2.46 -4.25 4.10
C ASN A 151 2.47 -2.73 4.31
N ILE A 152 2.93 -1.96 3.32
CA ILE A 152 2.87 -0.50 3.36
C ILE A 152 1.43 -0.01 3.54
N CYS A 153 0.45 -0.60 2.83
CA CYS A 153 -0.97 -0.26 3.00
C CYS A 153 -1.47 -0.52 4.43
N LEU A 154 -1.08 -1.64 5.03
CA LEU A 154 -1.45 -2.02 6.40
C LEU A 154 -0.84 -1.06 7.42
N GLN A 155 0.47 -0.79 7.32
CA GLN A 155 1.15 0.10 8.25
C GLN A 155 0.70 1.57 8.11
N ARG A 156 0.16 1.95 6.95
CA ARG A 156 -0.46 3.26 6.72
C ARG A 156 -1.92 3.34 7.15
N SER A 157 -2.53 2.24 7.61
CA SER A 157 -3.90 2.23 8.12
C SER A 157 -3.99 2.85 9.51
N ASN A 158 -5.16 3.41 9.86
CA ASN A 158 -5.38 4.05 11.17
C ASN A 158 -5.13 3.09 12.34
N ASN A 159 -5.39 1.79 12.16
CA ASN A 159 -5.18 0.78 13.20
C ASN A 159 -3.70 0.59 13.58
N TYR A 160 -2.78 0.99 12.70
CA TYR A 160 -1.33 0.89 12.93
C TYR A 160 -0.70 2.21 13.39
N GLN A 161 -1.50 3.26 13.65
CA GLN A 161 -1.01 4.60 13.95
C GLN A 161 -0.01 4.64 15.13
N GLN A 162 -0.17 3.76 16.13
CA GLN A 162 0.72 3.70 17.31
C GLN A 162 2.05 2.97 17.05
N LYS A 163 2.13 2.07 16.06
CA LYS A 163 3.32 1.22 15.77
C LYS A 163 3.88 1.47 14.37
N ARG A 164 3.51 2.59 13.77
CA ARG A 164 3.85 2.88 12.37
C ARG A 164 5.35 3.15 12.22
N THR A 165 6.00 2.38 11.35
CA THR A 165 7.43 2.55 11.02
C THR A 165 7.66 3.06 9.60
N VAL A 166 6.67 2.97 8.69
CA VAL A 166 6.81 3.50 7.32
C VAL A 166 6.77 5.02 7.29
N PRO A 167 7.79 5.65 6.67
CA PRO A 167 7.84 7.08 6.45
C PRO A 167 6.58 7.60 5.74
N LEU A 168 6.13 8.78 6.16
CA LEU A 168 5.19 9.60 5.42
C LEU A 168 5.98 10.48 4.46
N ASN A 169 6.01 10.12 3.18
CA ASN A 169 6.53 11.04 2.17
C ASN A 169 5.47 12.13 1.91
N THR A 170 5.49 13.21 2.70
CA THR A 170 4.66 14.41 2.54
C THR A 170 5.30 15.38 1.53
N ARG A 171 4.56 16.40 1.08
CA ARG A 171 5.10 17.44 0.18
C ARG A 171 6.18 18.31 0.84
N GLY A 172 6.44 18.15 2.14
CA GLY A 172 7.32 19.01 2.93
C GLY A 172 8.80 18.70 2.70
N GLN A 173 9.65 19.70 2.94
CA GLN A 173 11.12 19.57 2.97
C GLN A 173 11.65 18.96 4.26
N SER A 174 10.75 18.54 5.15
CA SER A 174 11.03 18.13 6.51
C SER A 174 11.32 16.64 6.62
N LEU A 175 12.49 16.28 7.15
CA LEU A 175 12.89 14.89 7.37
C LEU A 175 12.07 14.21 8.47
N LEU A 176 11.67 14.96 9.50
CA LEU A 176 11.14 14.43 10.76
C LEU A 176 9.62 14.62 10.91
N GLU A 177 8.93 14.99 9.83
CA GLU A 177 7.47 15.10 9.86
C GLU A 177 6.86 13.75 10.27
N GLY A 178 6.05 13.78 11.32
CA GLY A 178 5.40 12.57 11.79
C GLY A 178 6.21 11.76 12.80
N ASN A 179 7.53 12.00 12.93
CA ASN A 179 8.46 11.19 13.71
C ASN A 179 9.06 11.91 14.93
N ALA A 180 9.08 13.25 14.94
CA ALA A 180 9.61 14.00 16.06
C ALA A 180 8.60 14.18 17.20
N TYR A 181 9.06 14.02 18.44
CA TYR A 181 8.29 14.18 19.67
C TYR A 181 9.01 15.13 20.63
N CYS A 182 8.24 15.84 21.46
CA CYS A 182 8.78 16.70 22.49
C CYS A 182 9.33 15.85 23.65
N GLY A 183 10.61 16.00 23.97
CA GLY A 183 11.25 15.28 25.09
C GLY A 183 10.69 15.64 26.47
N HIS A 184 10.02 16.78 26.61
CA HIS A 184 9.50 17.26 27.90
C HIS A 184 8.08 16.76 28.21
N CYS A 185 7.18 16.80 27.23
CA CYS A 185 5.76 16.45 27.43
C CYS A 185 5.31 15.22 26.62
N GLY A 186 6.20 14.59 25.85
CA GLY A 186 5.90 13.45 24.99
C GLY A 186 4.99 13.75 23.78
N SER A 187 4.46 14.97 23.67
CA SER A 187 3.56 15.32 22.56
C SER A 187 4.29 15.38 21.23
N LYS A 188 3.56 15.07 20.15
CA LYS A 188 4.09 15.10 18.78
C LYS A 188 4.48 16.52 18.37
N LEU A 189 5.63 16.66 17.71
CA LEU A 189 5.98 17.91 17.06
C LEU A 189 5.26 18.03 15.72
N THR A 190 4.62 19.17 15.49
CA THR A 190 3.88 19.47 14.25
C THR A 190 4.60 20.55 13.45
N LEU A 191 4.58 20.48 12.13
CA LEU A 191 5.16 21.53 11.30
C LEU A 191 4.26 22.76 11.24
N THR A 192 4.87 23.92 11.33
CA THR A 192 4.26 25.21 11.07
C THR A 192 5.08 25.96 10.04
N THR A 193 4.41 26.57 9.06
CA THR A 193 5.05 27.45 8.09
C THR A 193 4.61 28.87 8.39
N SER A 194 5.58 29.76 8.58
CA SER A 194 5.36 31.17 8.88
C SER A 194 6.17 32.05 7.94
N GLY A 195 5.73 33.29 7.73
CA GLY A 195 6.35 34.23 6.79
C GLY A 195 5.52 34.38 5.51
N SER A 196 5.37 35.63 5.08
CA SER A 196 4.76 36.01 3.81
C SER A 196 5.85 36.43 2.82
N GLY A 197 5.60 36.20 1.53
CA GLY A 197 6.31 36.88 0.46
C GLY A 197 5.58 38.17 0.11
N TYR A 198 6.31 39.25 -0.15
CA TYR A 198 5.78 40.42 -0.82
C TYR A 198 6.33 40.50 -2.24
N VAL A 199 5.47 40.87 -3.18
CA VAL A 199 5.87 41.11 -4.57
C VAL A 199 6.48 42.51 -4.61
N ASN A 200 7.76 42.60 -4.97
CA ASN A 200 8.43 43.87 -5.21
C ASN A 200 7.78 44.59 -6.40
N LYS A 201 7.97 45.90 -6.51
CA LYS A 201 7.51 46.70 -7.66
C LYS A 201 8.01 46.17 -9.01
N ASN A 202 9.10 45.41 -9.02
CA ASN A 202 9.71 44.82 -10.22
C ASN A 202 9.20 43.37 -10.51
N GLY A 203 8.15 42.90 -9.84
CA GLY A 203 7.60 41.55 -9.99
C GLY A 203 8.36 40.44 -9.25
N GLY A 204 9.53 40.73 -8.66
CA GLY A 204 10.27 39.78 -7.84
C GLY A 204 9.58 39.50 -6.51
N VAL A 205 9.43 38.23 -6.12
CA VAL A 205 8.87 37.86 -4.82
C VAL A 205 9.97 37.84 -3.76
N THR A 206 9.92 38.74 -2.78
CA THR A 206 10.85 38.75 -1.64
C THR A 206 10.13 38.25 -0.40
N GLY A 207 10.63 37.16 0.19
CA GLY A 207 10.16 36.66 1.48
C GLY A 207 10.53 35.20 1.70
N LYS A 208 11.09 34.90 2.87
CA LYS A 208 11.57 33.56 3.21
C LYS A 208 10.52 32.84 4.03
N LYS A 209 10.00 31.72 3.51
CA LYS A 209 9.17 30.79 4.30
C LYS A 209 10.03 30.21 5.42
N ARG A 210 9.58 30.37 6.67
CA ARG A 210 10.21 29.81 7.86
C ARG A 210 9.40 28.62 8.32
N ILE A 211 9.95 27.42 8.14
CA ILE A 211 9.35 26.16 8.55
C ILE A 211 9.93 25.76 9.93
N ARG A 212 9.06 25.45 10.88
CA ARG A 212 9.42 25.08 12.25
C ARG A 212 8.64 23.87 12.73
N TYR A 213 9.29 22.96 13.43
CA TYR A 213 8.63 21.94 14.25
C TYR A 213 8.20 22.58 15.57
N VAL A 214 6.92 22.49 15.94
CA VAL A 214 6.40 23.06 17.18
C VAL A 214 5.75 22.01 18.04
N CYS A 215 5.90 22.14 19.36
CA CYS A 215 5.24 21.28 20.32
C CYS A 215 3.72 21.52 20.30
N TYR A 216 2.95 20.52 19.86
CA TYR A 216 1.50 20.67 19.67
C TYR A 216 0.78 20.99 20.97
N ASN A 217 1.09 20.28 22.06
CA ASN A 217 0.42 20.53 23.34
C ASN A 217 0.79 21.90 23.93
N LYS A 218 2.06 22.31 23.85
CA LYS A 218 2.52 23.62 24.34
C LYS A 218 1.88 24.76 23.55
N THR A 219 1.91 24.69 22.22
CA THR A 219 1.31 25.73 21.36
C THR A 219 -0.20 25.85 21.53
N ARG A 220 -0.88 24.74 21.84
CA ARG A 220 -2.33 24.70 22.11
C ARG A 220 -2.69 24.84 23.59
N LYS A 221 -1.71 25.08 24.48
CA LYS A 221 -1.88 25.17 25.95
C LYS A 221 -2.67 23.99 26.54
N ARG A 222 -2.39 22.77 26.07
CA ARG A 222 -3.05 21.53 26.52
C ARG A 222 -2.35 20.85 27.69
N CYS A 223 -1.13 21.28 28.03
CA CYS A 223 -0.39 20.84 29.20
C CYS A 223 0.65 21.90 29.58
N ASP A 224 1.14 21.83 30.81
CA ASP A 224 2.27 22.64 31.29
C ASP A 224 3.58 22.01 30.83
N CYS A 225 4.02 22.41 29.64
CA CYS A 225 5.28 21.96 29.04
C CYS A 225 6.32 23.10 29.14
N ASP A 226 7.43 22.83 29.81
CA ASP A 226 8.55 23.76 30.00
C ASP A 226 9.51 23.80 28.79
N GLY A 227 9.57 22.73 27.99
CA GLY A 227 10.45 22.61 26.82
C GLY A 227 10.23 23.65 25.70
N GLN A 228 11.22 23.84 24.83
CA GLN A 228 11.16 24.83 23.75
C GLN A 228 9.94 24.66 22.82
N THR A 229 9.26 25.77 22.52
CA THR A 229 7.99 25.79 21.76
C THR A 229 8.17 25.40 20.30
N GLY A 230 9.28 25.80 19.67
CA GLY A 230 9.51 25.54 18.26
C GLY A 230 10.99 25.47 17.87
N TYR A 231 11.30 24.55 16.97
CA TYR A 231 12.63 24.24 16.46
C TYR A 231 12.67 24.53 14.96
N THR A 232 13.70 25.23 14.50
CA THR A 232 13.89 25.49 13.07
C THR A 232 14.12 24.18 12.33
N MET A 233 13.30 23.92 11.30
CA MET A 233 13.28 22.63 10.59
C MET A 233 14.66 22.25 10.07
N SER A 234 15.34 23.16 9.37
CA SER A 234 16.66 22.90 8.77
C SER A 234 17.75 22.59 9.80
N ILE A 235 17.65 23.11 11.02
CA ILE A 235 18.64 22.85 12.09
C ILE A 235 18.39 21.47 12.67
N LEU A 236 17.14 21.17 13.01
CA LEU A 236 16.77 19.89 13.60
C LEU A 236 17.01 18.73 12.61
N ASP A 237 16.60 18.91 11.36
CA ASP A 237 16.79 17.91 10.30
C ASP A 237 18.27 17.67 10.04
N LYS A 238 19.09 18.73 9.93
CA LYS A 238 20.55 18.60 9.77
C LYS A 238 21.19 17.83 10.92
N THR A 239 20.74 18.07 12.15
CA THR A 239 21.26 17.35 13.33
C THR A 239 21.01 15.84 13.21
N VAL A 240 19.82 15.45 12.76
CA VAL A 240 19.51 14.02 12.55
C VAL A 240 20.25 13.46 11.33
N GLU A 241 20.36 14.22 10.26
CA GLU A 241 21.10 13.85 9.06
C GLU A 241 22.58 13.59 9.38
N ASP A 242 23.23 14.45 10.17
CA ASP A 242 24.61 14.27 10.62
C ASP A 242 24.80 12.96 11.41
N VAL A 243 23.85 12.63 12.30
CA VAL A 243 23.87 11.35 13.06
C VAL A 243 23.70 10.15 12.11
N ILE A 244 22.82 10.25 11.13
CA ILE A 244 22.61 9.20 10.13
C ILE A 244 23.89 8.96 9.31
N TYR A 245 24.56 10.02 8.86
CA TYR A 245 25.82 9.89 8.13
C TYR A 245 26.91 9.26 8.99
N GLN A 246 27.02 9.63 10.28
CA GLN A 246 27.95 8.97 11.19
C GLN A 246 27.69 7.47 11.33
N VAL A 247 26.42 7.04 11.36
CA VAL A 247 26.06 5.62 11.40
C VAL A 247 26.46 4.94 10.09
N PHE A 248 26.16 5.53 8.93
CA PHE A 248 26.53 4.97 7.64
C PHE A 248 28.04 4.89 7.42
N ASP A 249 28.80 5.88 7.88
CA ASP A 249 30.26 5.86 7.78
C ASP A 249 30.87 4.75 8.65
N ARG A 250 30.31 4.49 9.84
CA ARG A 250 30.68 3.31 10.64
C ARG A 250 30.35 2.01 9.91
N LEU A 251 29.21 1.94 9.23
CA LEU A 251 28.79 0.75 8.48
C LEU A 251 29.69 0.47 7.27
N LYS A 252 30.16 1.49 6.54
CA LYS A 252 31.12 1.34 5.44
C LYS A 252 32.47 0.77 5.88
N GLY A 253 32.85 1.01 7.14
CA GLY A 253 34.08 0.45 7.71
C GLY A 253 34.00 -1.03 8.06
N ILE A 254 32.83 -1.65 7.99
CA ILE A 254 32.64 -3.09 8.23
C ILE A 254 32.90 -3.82 6.91
N PRO A 255 33.90 -4.71 6.83
CA PRO A 255 34.20 -5.41 5.60
C PRO A 255 33.05 -6.35 5.22
N GLU A 256 32.74 -6.41 3.92
CA GLU A 256 31.57 -7.08 3.37
C GLU A 256 31.50 -8.57 3.75
N ASN A 257 32.66 -9.21 3.90
CA ASN A 257 32.82 -10.59 4.37
C ASN A 257 32.27 -10.83 5.78
N GLU A 258 32.33 -9.84 6.67
CA GLU A 258 31.86 -9.94 8.05
C GLU A 258 30.32 -9.81 8.12
N ILE A 259 29.75 -8.99 7.24
CA ILE A 259 28.29 -8.84 7.08
C ILE A 259 27.69 -10.10 6.45
N VAL A 260 28.28 -10.57 5.34
CA VAL A 260 27.85 -11.81 4.66
C VAL A 260 28.01 -13.01 5.59
N GLY A 261 29.12 -13.08 6.35
CA GLY A 261 29.38 -14.14 7.32
C GLY A 261 28.32 -14.19 8.43
N LYS A 262 27.99 -13.05 9.06
CA LYS A 262 26.91 -12.99 10.07
C LYS A 262 25.54 -13.36 9.49
N LYS A 263 25.19 -12.80 8.32
CA LYS A 263 23.89 -13.05 7.69
C LYS A 263 23.75 -14.51 7.28
N TYR A 264 24.81 -15.13 6.76
CA TYR A 264 24.89 -16.56 6.47
C TYR A 264 24.74 -17.42 7.74
N GLN A 265 25.40 -17.05 8.84
CA GLN A 265 25.24 -17.77 10.11
C GLN A 265 23.81 -17.67 10.66
N GLU A 266 23.14 -16.54 10.50
CA GLU A 266 21.74 -16.37 10.90
C GLU A 266 20.78 -17.19 10.04
N THR A 267 20.94 -17.20 8.71
CA THR A 267 20.14 -18.07 7.83
C THR A 267 20.40 -19.54 8.07
N VAL A 268 21.65 -19.95 8.30
CA VAL A 268 22.00 -21.32 8.66
C VAL A 268 21.36 -21.71 9.99
N LYS A 269 21.43 -20.87 11.03
CA LYS A 269 20.75 -21.13 12.32
C LYS A 269 19.23 -21.23 12.15
N ALA A 270 18.62 -20.34 11.39
CA ALA A 270 17.18 -20.36 11.11
C ALA A 270 16.77 -21.63 10.34
N ALA A 271 17.55 -22.03 9.35
CA ALA A 271 17.36 -23.29 8.61
C ALA A 271 17.54 -24.51 9.53
N GLN A 272 18.55 -24.51 10.41
CA GLN A 272 18.78 -25.60 11.38
C GLN A 272 17.61 -25.76 12.35
N ILE A 273 17.05 -24.65 12.85
CA ILE A 273 15.88 -24.64 13.74
C ILE A 273 14.66 -25.19 13.00
N ASN A 274 14.43 -24.77 11.75
CA ASN A 274 13.32 -25.26 10.93
C ASN A 274 13.46 -26.75 10.59
N LEU A 275 14.67 -27.22 10.25
CA LEU A 275 14.96 -28.62 10.00
C LEU A 275 14.72 -29.46 11.26
N THR A 276 15.14 -28.94 12.42
CA THR A 276 14.91 -29.59 13.72
C THR A 276 13.41 -29.70 13.99
N LYS A 277 12.65 -28.61 13.82
CA LYS A 277 11.18 -28.62 13.97
C LYS A 277 10.50 -29.62 13.03
N GLN A 278 10.91 -29.69 11.76
CA GLN A 278 10.37 -30.66 10.80
C GLN A 278 10.71 -32.11 11.18
N ARG A 279 11.90 -32.35 11.72
CA ARG A 279 12.32 -33.67 12.23
C ARG A 279 11.49 -34.14 13.43
N TRP A 280 10.91 -33.22 14.21
CA TRP A 280 9.94 -33.53 15.29
C TRP A 280 8.52 -33.82 14.77
N ILE A 281 8.19 -33.41 13.54
CA ILE A 281 6.85 -33.57 12.94
C ILE A 281 6.75 -34.86 12.10
N LEU A 282 7.87 -35.42 11.65
CA LEU A 282 7.89 -36.69 10.92
C LEU A 282 7.64 -37.89 11.86
N PRO A 283 6.69 -38.80 11.55
CA PRO A 283 6.43 -39.97 12.37
C PRO A 283 7.69 -40.85 12.42
N ARG A 284 8.08 -41.26 13.63
CA ARG A 284 9.20 -42.20 13.82
C ARG A 284 8.85 -43.50 13.10
N GLN A 285 9.61 -43.83 12.07
CA GLN A 285 9.54 -45.14 11.41
C GLN A 285 9.74 -46.22 12.48
N PRO A 286 8.87 -47.24 12.57
CA PRO A 286 9.03 -48.32 13.54
C PRO A 286 10.35 -49.05 13.23
N ARG A 287 11.15 -49.28 14.28
CA ARG A 287 12.37 -50.10 14.15
C ARG A 287 11.94 -51.55 13.93
N SER A 288 12.41 -52.14 12.84
CA SER A 288 12.38 -53.59 12.56
C SER A 288 13.20 -54.37 13.57
#